data_AF-A0A417Y3Q3-F1
#
_entry.id   AF-A0A417Y3Q3-F1
#
_cell.length_a   1.000
_cell.length_b   1.000
_cell.length_c   1.000
_cell.angle_alpha   90.00
_cell.angle_beta   90.00
_cell.angle_gamma   90.00
#
_symmetry.space_group_name_H-M   'P 1'
#
loop_
_entity.id
_entity.type
_entity.pdbx_description
1 polymer ?
#
loop_
_entity_poly.entity_id
_entity_poly.type
_entity_poly.pdbx_seq_one_letter_code
_entity_poly.pdbx_strand_id
1 'polypeptide(L)'
;MVPLLPSTDTRTQEVTMSVIARPAAAGPTTTPALLAFAPLVACVAGVVAGTALADDVHVEDIVDAIGLAGFPLVGGLLLLRGKVPVLARIFCLVGVLLGAGFLAGAYADSDLPGAPVGELLAAVTFVATIQTLLTVLPLLFPTGHLPSRRWRVVAWAVGFLYPLTAAPVLLMSGPVDDDDATSPDNPIGLGGAGDLLEALELATLLMFAVLVLTCLASLLLRLRGAQPGTRRQIGILGAGVGVLAGLFLLDSTLQGIFGDVYGILAAVVATTAVPIAAAIALLPDRD
;
A
#
# COMPACT_ATOMS: atom_id res chain seq x y z
N MET A 1 87.34 6.67 -3.83
CA MET A 1 86.90 7.12 -2.49
C MET A 1 85.47 7.62 -2.62
N VAL A 2 84.56 6.84 -2.03
CA VAL A 2 83.19 7.08 -1.52
C VAL A 2 82.29 8.16 -2.19
N PRO A 3 81.10 7.78 -2.69
CA PRO A 3 80.06 8.70 -3.18
C PRO A 3 79.15 9.17 -2.03
N LEU A 4 78.68 10.43 -2.08
CA LEU A 4 77.64 10.94 -1.17
C LEU A 4 76.31 11.09 -1.92
N LEU A 5 75.32 10.37 -1.39
CA LEU A 5 73.93 10.27 -1.82
C LEU A 5 73.12 11.56 -1.57
N PRO A 6 71.96 11.73 -2.25
CA PRO A 6 71.10 12.90 -2.10
C PRO A 6 70.24 12.81 -0.83
N SER A 7 70.21 13.89 -0.04
CA SER A 7 69.31 14.02 1.11
C SER A 7 67.90 14.39 0.64
N THR A 8 67.02 13.41 0.72
CA THR A 8 65.56 13.55 0.63
C THR A 8 65.04 14.42 1.77
N ASP A 9 64.50 15.59 1.43
CA ASP A 9 63.80 16.46 2.38
C ASP A 9 62.33 16.00 2.46
N THR A 10 62.05 15.09 3.40
CA THR A 10 60.73 14.46 3.63
C THR A 10 59.85 15.25 4.59
N ARG A 11 60.10 16.55 4.82
CA ARG A 11 59.48 17.28 5.93
C ARG A 11 58.41 18.32 5.57
N THR A 12 57.93 18.34 4.32
CA THR A 12 56.95 19.36 3.85
C THR A 12 55.64 18.79 3.30
N GLN A 13 55.34 17.51 3.54
CA GLN A 13 54.06 16.89 3.13
C GLN A 13 53.06 16.65 4.29
N GLU A 14 53.40 17.00 5.53
CA GLU A 14 52.55 16.69 6.69
C GLU A 14 51.35 17.64 6.93
N VAL A 15 51.13 18.67 6.11
CA VAL A 15 50.01 19.61 6.33
C VAL A 15 48.80 19.36 5.41
N THR A 16 48.85 18.34 4.54
CA THR A 16 47.76 18.05 3.58
C THR A 16 46.99 16.77 3.92
N MET A 17 46.50 16.59 5.15
CA MET A 17 45.37 15.68 5.40
C MET A 17 44.58 16.14 6.64
N SER A 18 43.84 17.24 6.48
CA SER A 18 42.60 17.41 7.25
C SER A 18 41.69 16.24 6.84
N VAL A 19 41.75 15.18 7.64
CA VAL A 19 40.85 14.05 7.59
C VAL A 19 39.45 14.61 7.81
N ILE A 20 38.73 14.84 6.71
CA ILE A 20 37.27 14.88 6.72
C ILE A 20 36.87 13.49 7.18
N ALA A 21 36.66 13.35 8.49
CA ALA A 21 36.07 12.17 9.07
C ALA A 21 34.70 12.01 8.39
N ARG A 22 34.63 11.10 7.41
CA ARG A 22 33.36 10.57 6.92
C ARG A 22 32.60 10.12 8.18
N PRO A 23 31.38 10.61 8.44
CA PRO A 23 30.59 10.05 9.53
C PRO A 23 30.54 8.55 9.29
N ALA A 24 30.91 7.79 10.33
CA ALA A 24 30.85 6.34 10.29
C ALA A 24 29.49 5.94 9.73
N ALA A 25 29.47 5.14 8.66
CA ALA A 25 28.25 4.61 8.11
C ALA A 25 27.49 3.95 9.26
N ALA A 26 26.34 4.51 9.64
CA ALA A 26 25.48 3.92 10.65
C ALA A 26 25.27 2.46 10.24
N GLY A 27 25.65 1.52 11.11
CA GLY A 27 25.43 0.10 10.88
C GLY A 27 23.95 -0.15 10.57
N PRO A 28 23.60 -1.27 9.90
CA PRO A 28 22.22 -1.58 9.60
C PRO A 28 21.40 -1.54 10.89
N THR A 29 20.55 -0.53 11.03
CA THR A 29 19.63 -0.43 12.16
C THR A 29 18.69 -1.61 12.05
N THR A 30 18.95 -2.65 12.85
CA THR A 30 18.07 -3.81 12.94
C THR A 30 16.76 -3.33 13.55
N THR A 31 15.71 -3.26 12.73
CA THR A 31 14.37 -3.00 13.24
C THR A 31 14.03 -4.11 14.24
N PRO A 32 13.76 -3.82 15.51
CA PRO A 32 13.42 -4.86 16.47
C PRO A 32 12.15 -5.55 16.00
N ALA A 33 12.09 -6.88 16.14
CA ALA A 33 10.99 -7.70 15.61
C ALA A 33 9.61 -7.23 16.07
N LEU A 34 9.53 -6.71 17.30
CA LEU A 34 8.32 -6.14 17.88
C LEU A 34 7.80 -4.93 17.07
N LEU A 35 8.67 -4.04 16.62
CA LEU A 35 8.27 -2.90 15.78
C LEU A 35 7.93 -3.31 14.35
N ALA A 36 8.58 -4.37 13.83
CA ALA A 36 8.32 -4.85 12.48
C ALA A 36 6.93 -5.51 12.34
N PHE A 37 6.44 -6.18 13.40
CA PHE A 37 5.14 -6.85 13.39
C PHE A 37 4.02 -6.09 14.09
N ALA A 38 4.28 -4.93 14.70
CA ALA A 38 3.23 -4.08 15.26
C ALA A 38 2.08 -3.77 14.26
N PRO A 39 2.33 -3.51 12.96
CA PRO A 39 1.26 -3.33 11.97
C PRO A 39 0.41 -4.58 11.74
N LEU A 40 1.02 -5.78 11.80
CA LEU A 40 0.30 -7.05 11.70
C LEU A 40 -0.58 -7.26 12.93
N VAL A 41 -0.07 -6.99 14.12
CA VAL A 41 -0.85 -7.07 15.36
C VAL A 41 -2.01 -6.08 15.33
N ALA A 42 -1.80 -4.85 14.87
CA ALA A 42 -2.86 -3.86 14.73
C ALA A 42 -3.92 -4.30 13.71
N CYS A 43 -3.50 -4.84 12.56
CA CYS A 43 -4.42 -5.39 11.55
C CYS A 43 -5.28 -6.53 12.13
N VAL A 44 -4.64 -7.52 12.76
CA VAL A 44 -5.32 -8.67 13.36
C VAL A 44 -6.22 -8.22 14.51
N ALA A 45 -5.78 -7.28 15.35
CA ALA A 45 -6.60 -6.75 16.44
C ALA A 45 -7.83 -6.00 15.91
N GLY A 46 -7.69 -5.22 14.84
CA GLY A 46 -8.81 -4.53 14.18
C GLY A 46 -9.83 -5.51 13.61
N VAL A 47 -9.36 -6.53 12.89
CA VAL A 47 -10.21 -7.62 12.39
C VAL A 47 -10.92 -8.35 13.54
N VAL A 48 -10.17 -8.80 14.56
CA VAL A 48 -10.74 -9.56 15.67
C VAL A 48 -11.77 -8.73 16.43
N ALA A 49 -11.46 -7.46 16.70
CA ALA A 49 -12.40 -6.54 17.34
C ALA A 49 -13.64 -6.32 16.46
N GLY A 50 -13.47 -6.18 15.14
CA GLY A 50 -14.60 -6.08 14.21
C GLY A 50 -15.48 -7.33 14.22
N THR A 51 -14.90 -8.52 14.08
CA THR A 51 -15.65 -9.79 14.15
C THR A 51 -16.33 -10.03 15.51
N ALA A 52 -15.84 -9.41 16.59
CA ALA A 52 -16.46 -9.50 17.91
C ALA A 52 -17.60 -8.49 18.12
N LEU A 53 -17.66 -7.44 17.28
CA LEU A 53 -18.72 -6.44 17.26
C LEU A 53 -19.84 -6.77 16.26
N ALA A 54 -19.52 -7.54 15.21
CA ALA A 54 -20.47 -7.92 14.18
C ALA A 54 -21.55 -8.87 14.74
N ASP A 55 -22.81 -8.58 14.39
CA ASP A 55 -23.96 -9.43 14.74
C ASP A 55 -23.95 -10.74 13.95
N ASP A 56 -23.51 -10.69 12.69
CA ASP A 56 -23.31 -11.85 11.82
C ASP A 56 -21.92 -11.80 11.17
N VAL A 57 -21.18 -12.91 11.23
CA VAL A 57 -19.87 -13.06 10.58
C VAL A 57 -19.99 -13.99 9.39
N HIS A 58 -19.76 -13.48 8.19
CA HIS A 58 -19.80 -14.26 6.97
C HIS A 58 -18.45 -14.95 6.73
N VAL A 59 -18.48 -16.06 5.97
CA VAL A 59 -17.25 -16.79 5.63
C VAL A 59 -16.29 -15.92 4.80
N GLU A 60 -16.84 -15.02 3.98
CA GLU A 60 -16.08 -14.05 3.20
C GLU A 60 -15.29 -13.07 4.07
N ASP A 61 -15.86 -12.58 5.18
CA ASP A 61 -15.16 -11.68 6.11
C ASP A 61 -13.91 -12.34 6.70
N ILE A 62 -14.01 -13.62 7.04
CA ILE A 62 -12.89 -14.41 7.58
C ILE A 62 -11.83 -14.63 6.49
N VAL A 63 -12.26 -14.94 5.27
CA VAL A 63 -11.38 -15.13 4.12
C VAL A 63 -10.60 -13.86 3.82
N ASP A 64 -11.29 -12.73 3.76
CA ASP A 64 -10.71 -11.44 3.48
C ASP A 64 -9.75 -11.03 4.58
N ALA A 65 -10.15 -11.15 5.84
CA ALA A 65 -9.28 -10.93 6.99
C ALA A 65 -7.95 -11.70 6.90
N ILE A 66 -8.01 -13.01 6.59
CA ILE A 66 -6.82 -13.86 6.46
C ILE A 66 -5.95 -13.43 5.28
N GLY A 67 -6.56 -13.21 4.11
CA GLY A 67 -5.83 -12.84 2.91
C GLY A 67 -5.16 -11.48 3.04
N LEU A 68 -5.87 -10.52 3.64
CA LEU A 68 -5.45 -9.15 3.83
C LEU A 68 -4.37 -9.02 4.92
N ALA A 69 -4.38 -9.88 5.95
CA ALA A 69 -3.27 -10.00 6.90
C ALA A 69 -1.93 -10.39 6.23
N GLY A 70 -1.98 -10.93 5.00
CA GLY A 70 -0.81 -11.18 4.17
C GLY A 70 0.01 -9.92 3.88
N PHE A 71 -0.62 -8.75 3.72
CA PHE A 71 0.08 -7.49 3.46
C PHE A 71 1.02 -7.08 4.60
N PRO A 72 0.54 -6.86 5.85
CA PRO A 72 1.41 -6.48 6.95
C PRO A 72 2.37 -7.60 7.36
N LEU A 73 2.04 -8.88 7.12
CA LEU A 73 2.97 -9.99 7.29
C LEU A 73 4.19 -9.84 6.37
N VAL A 74 3.98 -9.62 5.07
CA VAL A 74 5.06 -9.38 4.11
C VAL A 74 5.83 -8.11 4.45
N GLY A 75 5.14 -7.03 4.82
CA GLY A 75 5.78 -5.79 5.27
C GLY A 75 6.71 -5.99 6.48
N GLY A 76 6.24 -6.70 7.51
CA GLY A 76 7.03 -7.01 8.70
C GLY A 76 8.25 -7.89 8.39
N LEU A 77 8.09 -8.91 7.55
CA LEU A 77 9.21 -9.75 7.09
C LEU A 77 10.25 -8.96 6.31
N LEU A 78 9.83 -8.01 5.46
CA LEU A 78 10.73 -7.13 4.73
C LEU A 78 11.48 -6.16 5.66
N LEU A 79 10.79 -5.56 6.64
CA LEU A 79 11.41 -4.70 7.66
C LEU A 79 12.45 -5.47 8.49
N LEU A 80 12.12 -6.68 8.91
CA LEU A 80 13.04 -7.56 9.65
C LEU A 80 14.30 -7.90 8.87
N ARG A 81 14.16 -8.14 7.56
CA ARG A 81 15.29 -8.45 6.68
C ARG A 81 16.03 -7.20 6.18
N GLY A 82 15.58 -6.00 6.54
CA GLY A 82 16.14 -4.74 6.02
C GLY A 82 16.02 -4.60 4.50
N LYS A 83 15.07 -5.30 3.86
CA LYS A 83 14.90 -5.31 2.40
C LYS A 83 13.87 -4.27 2.00
N VAL A 84 14.21 -3.46 0.97
CA VAL A 84 13.30 -2.49 0.33
C VAL A 84 12.39 -1.74 1.33
N PRO A 85 12.97 -1.03 2.32
CA PRO A 85 12.25 -0.56 3.51
C PRO A 85 11.06 0.37 3.21
N VAL A 86 11.09 1.07 2.06
CA VAL A 86 9.96 1.89 1.60
C VAL A 86 8.76 1.02 1.23
N LEU A 87 8.97 -0.05 0.45
CA LEU A 87 7.89 -0.99 0.11
C LEU A 87 7.41 -1.72 1.35
N ALA A 88 8.32 -2.12 2.24
CA ALA A 88 7.97 -2.77 3.50
C ALA A 88 6.95 -1.93 4.31
N ARG A 89 7.18 -0.61 4.42
CA ARG A 89 6.25 0.33 5.06
C ARG A 89 4.92 0.46 4.34
N ILE A 90 4.90 0.41 3.01
CA ILE A 90 3.66 0.45 2.21
C ILE A 90 2.80 -0.79 2.50
N PHE A 91 3.41 -1.97 2.52
CA PHE A 91 2.73 -3.22 2.89
C PHE A 91 2.18 -3.19 4.33
N CYS A 92 2.94 -2.62 5.27
CA CYS A 92 2.47 -2.39 6.63
C CYS A 92 1.31 -1.38 6.69
N LEU A 93 1.41 -0.26 5.97
CA LEU A 93 0.37 0.77 5.92
C LEU A 93 -0.93 0.20 5.38
N VAL A 94 -0.87 -0.56 4.28
CA VAL A 94 -2.03 -1.26 3.71
C VAL A 94 -2.69 -2.16 4.76
N GLY A 95 -1.92 -2.96 5.49
CA GLY A 95 -2.47 -3.78 6.59
C GLY A 95 -3.15 -2.97 7.69
N VAL A 96 -2.58 -1.83 8.08
CA VAL A 96 -3.18 -0.96 9.10
C VAL A 96 -4.48 -0.33 8.59
N LEU A 97 -4.50 0.15 7.35
CA LEU A 97 -5.70 0.71 6.73
C LEU A 97 -6.82 -0.33 6.64
N LEU A 98 -6.48 -1.56 6.26
CA LEU A 98 -7.42 -2.68 6.18
C LEU A 98 -7.99 -3.03 7.56
N GLY A 99 -7.14 -3.23 8.56
CA GLY A 99 -7.61 -3.52 9.92
C GLY A 99 -8.45 -2.38 10.52
N ALA A 100 -8.12 -1.13 10.20
CA ALA A 100 -8.94 0.02 10.58
C ALA A 100 -10.28 0.03 9.87
N GLY A 101 -10.33 -0.31 8.57
CA GLY A 101 -11.56 -0.42 7.80
C GLY A 101 -12.50 -1.51 8.33
N PHE A 102 -11.99 -2.72 8.60
CA PHE A 102 -12.78 -3.80 9.21
C PHE A 102 -13.37 -3.40 10.56
N LEU A 103 -12.57 -2.76 11.42
CA LEU A 103 -13.04 -2.29 12.70
C LEU A 103 -14.10 -1.18 12.55
N ALA A 104 -13.90 -0.27 11.60
CA ALA A 104 -14.81 0.84 11.35
C ALA A 104 -16.15 0.38 10.77
N GLY A 105 -16.14 -0.58 9.84
CA GLY A 105 -17.34 -1.20 9.28
C GLY A 105 -18.13 -1.95 10.34
N ALA A 106 -17.49 -2.84 11.09
CA ALA A 106 -18.16 -3.56 12.18
C ALA A 106 -18.68 -2.65 13.30
N TYR A 107 -18.02 -1.50 13.53
CA TYR A 107 -18.54 -0.48 14.43
C TYR A 107 -19.76 0.24 13.86
N ALA A 108 -19.81 0.46 12.54
CA ALA A 108 -20.97 1.03 11.84
C ALA A 108 -22.21 0.13 11.97
N ASP A 109 -22.01 -1.19 11.89
CA ASP A 109 -23.09 -2.17 11.99
C ASP A 109 -23.56 -2.42 13.43
N SER A 110 -22.77 -2.02 14.43
CA SER A 110 -23.10 -2.25 15.83
C SER A 110 -24.19 -1.29 16.35
N ASP A 111 -24.94 -1.71 17.37
CA ASP A 111 -25.91 -0.88 18.11
C ASP A 111 -25.29 0.33 18.86
N LEU A 112 -23.99 0.59 18.71
CA LEU A 112 -23.27 1.65 19.39
C LEU A 112 -23.57 3.03 18.76
N PRO A 113 -23.60 4.11 19.57
CA PRO A 113 -23.80 5.45 19.04
C PRO A 113 -22.60 5.84 18.17
N GLY A 114 -22.86 6.43 16.99
CA GLY A 114 -21.81 6.89 16.10
C GLY A 114 -21.60 6.04 14.84
N ALA A 115 -22.53 5.13 14.53
CA ALA A 115 -22.51 4.33 13.30
C ALA A 115 -22.13 5.10 12.02
N PRO A 116 -22.67 6.31 11.73
CA PRO A 116 -22.31 7.03 10.50
C PRO A 116 -20.83 7.42 10.43
N VAL A 117 -20.18 7.62 11.58
CA VAL A 117 -18.73 7.90 11.64
C VAL A 117 -17.92 6.63 11.36
N GLY A 118 -18.39 5.47 11.81
CA GLY A 118 -17.80 4.17 11.48
C GLY A 118 -17.81 3.93 9.98
N GLU A 119 -18.95 4.16 9.34
CA GLU A 119 -19.13 3.98 7.90
C GLU A 119 -18.26 4.93 7.07
N LEU A 120 -18.20 6.22 7.44
CA LEU A 120 -17.28 7.18 6.83
C LEU A 120 -15.82 6.76 6.96
N LEU A 121 -15.41 6.25 8.14
CA LEU A 121 -14.06 5.77 8.38
C LEU A 121 -13.75 4.51 7.55
N ALA A 122 -14.71 3.60 7.41
CA ALA A 122 -14.59 2.44 6.55
C ALA A 122 -14.39 2.87 5.08
N ALA A 123 -15.23 3.79 4.59
CA ALA A 123 -15.14 4.31 3.22
C ALA A 123 -13.79 4.97 2.92
N VAL A 124 -13.30 5.89 3.77
CA VAL A 124 -12.03 6.58 3.51
C VAL A 124 -10.80 5.68 3.66
N THR A 125 -10.85 4.66 4.51
CA THR A 125 -9.76 3.69 4.65
C THR A 125 -9.74 2.71 3.46
N PHE A 126 -10.91 2.35 2.94
CA PHE A 126 -11.03 1.58 1.70
C PHE A 126 -10.43 2.35 0.51
N VAL A 127 -10.83 3.61 0.31
CA VAL A 127 -10.27 4.49 -0.74
C VAL A 127 -8.75 4.63 -0.59
N ALA A 128 -8.26 4.87 0.63
CA ALA A 128 -6.82 4.96 0.90
C ALA A 128 -6.06 3.68 0.51
N THR A 129 -6.65 2.52 0.81
CA THR A 129 -6.07 1.22 0.52
C THR A 129 -5.98 0.97 -0.98
N ILE A 130 -7.09 1.12 -1.70
CA ILE A 130 -7.16 0.93 -3.14
C ILE A 130 -6.20 1.88 -3.86
N GLN A 131 -6.20 3.16 -3.48
CA GLN A 131 -5.30 4.13 -4.07
C GLN A 131 -3.84 3.77 -3.83
N THR A 132 -3.47 3.36 -2.62
CA THR A 132 -2.10 2.96 -2.28
C THR A 132 -1.65 1.75 -3.11
N LEU A 133 -2.50 0.74 -3.26
CA LEU A 133 -2.20 -0.47 -4.02
C LEU A 133 -2.10 -0.21 -5.53
N LEU A 134 -2.98 0.61 -6.09
CA LEU A 134 -3.04 0.82 -7.54
C LEU A 134 -2.12 1.94 -8.05
N THR A 135 -1.61 2.81 -7.16
CA THR A 135 -0.73 3.91 -7.56
C THR A 135 0.64 3.85 -6.90
N VAL A 136 0.72 3.89 -5.56
CA VAL A 136 1.99 4.01 -4.82
C VAL A 136 2.84 2.75 -4.99
N LEU A 137 2.23 1.58 -4.87
CA LEU A 137 2.91 0.30 -5.03
C LEU A 137 3.57 0.15 -6.41
N PRO A 138 2.84 0.23 -7.55
CA PRO A 138 3.45 0.10 -8.88
C PRO A 138 4.47 1.19 -9.19
N LEU A 139 4.28 2.41 -8.67
CA LEU A 139 5.22 3.52 -8.88
C LEU A 139 6.62 3.25 -8.29
N LEU A 140 6.67 2.59 -7.13
CA LEU A 140 7.89 2.35 -6.36
C LEU A 140 8.48 0.96 -6.57
N PHE A 141 7.66 -0.01 -7.00
CA PHE A 141 8.09 -1.40 -7.18
C PHE A 141 9.13 -1.56 -8.31
N PRO A 142 10.11 -2.48 -8.20
CA PRO A 142 10.43 -3.36 -7.06
C PRO A 142 11.42 -2.76 -6.06
N THR A 143 12.04 -1.62 -6.38
CA THR A 143 13.21 -1.11 -5.66
C THR A 143 12.87 -0.18 -4.50
N GLY A 144 11.62 0.26 -4.38
CA GLY A 144 11.20 1.28 -3.42
C GLY A 144 11.61 2.72 -3.80
N HIS A 145 12.11 2.93 -5.01
CA HIS A 145 12.58 4.24 -5.49
C HIS A 145 11.83 4.63 -6.76
N LEU A 146 11.67 5.94 -7.01
CA LEU A 146 11.09 6.46 -8.25
C LEU A 146 11.98 6.15 -9.48
N PRO A 147 11.42 5.97 -10.69
CA PRO A 147 12.21 5.64 -11.88
C PRO A 147 13.23 6.71 -12.28
N SER A 148 12.90 8.00 -12.08
CA SER A 148 13.81 9.15 -12.28
C SER A 148 13.24 10.39 -11.59
N ARG A 149 14.03 11.48 -11.47
CA ARG A 149 13.62 12.71 -10.76
C ARG A 149 12.32 13.32 -11.29
N ARG A 150 12.03 13.21 -12.59
CA ARG A 150 10.77 13.68 -13.22
C ARG A 150 9.51 13.00 -12.67
N TRP A 151 9.63 11.78 -12.15
CA TRP A 151 8.50 11.05 -11.55
C TRP A 151 8.08 11.59 -10.17
N ARG A 152 8.83 12.56 -9.62
CA ARG A 152 8.41 13.27 -8.41
C ARG A 152 7.09 14.00 -8.61
N VAL A 153 6.83 14.53 -9.81
CA VAL A 153 5.55 15.18 -10.13
C VAL A 153 4.40 14.17 -10.02
N VAL A 154 4.58 12.95 -10.56
CA VAL A 154 3.60 11.86 -10.43
C VAL A 154 3.42 11.46 -8.97
N ALA A 155 4.50 11.36 -8.20
CA ALA A 155 4.43 11.05 -6.77
C ALA A 155 3.66 12.13 -5.98
N TRP A 156 3.86 13.41 -6.30
CA TRP A 156 3.08 14.50 -5.72
C TRP A 156 1.61 14.41 -6.10
N ALA A 157 1.29 14.17 -7.37
CA ALA A 157 -0.08 14.00 -7.83
C ALA A 157 -0.78 12.84 -7.11
N VAL A 158 -0.10 11.69 -6.96
CA VAL A 158 -0.60 10.55 -6.18
C VAL A 158 -0.82 10.91 -4.71
N GLY A 159 0.08 11.72 -4.11
CA GLY A 159 -0.07 12.18 -2.73
C GLY A 159 -1.24 13.13 -2.52
N PHE A 160 -1.49 14.04 -3.46
CA PHE A 160 -2.62 14.97 -3.42
C PHE A 160 -3.94 14.33 -3.83
N LEU A 161 -3.92 13.24 -4.59
CA LEU A 161 -5.13 12.56 -5.02
C LEU A 161 -5.97 12.09 -3.81
N TYR A 162 -5.35 11.59 -2.74
CA TYR A 162 -6.10 11.03 -1.60
C TYR A 162 -6.97 12.05 -0.87
N PRO A 163 -6.45 13.21 -0.41
CA PRO A 163 -7.31 14.20 0.22
C PRO A 163 -8.38 14.75 -0.74
N LEU A 164 -8.13 14.75 -2.05
CA LEU A 164 -9.11 15.17 -3.04
C LEU A 164 -10.22 14.13 -3.26
N THR A 165 -9.91 12.83 -3.24
CA THR A 165 -10.89 11.74 -3.34
C THR A 165 -11.64 11.53 -2.02
N ALA A 166 -10.99 11.73 -0.88
CA ALA A 166 -11.64 11.63 0.43
C ALA A 166 -12.61 12.79 0.71
N ALA A 167 -12.41 13.96 0.09
CA ALA A 167 -13.28 15.11 0.30
C ALA A 167 -14.76 14.86 -0.08
N PRO A 168 -15.11 14.37 -1.29
CA PRO A 168 -16.50 14.03 -1.61
C PRO A 168 -17.04 12.93 -0.68
N VAL A 169 -16.29 11.84 -0.48
CA VAL A 169 -16.69 10.75 0.44
C VAL A 169 -17.04 11.26 1.84
N LEU A 170 -16.28 12.22 2.36
CA LEU A 170 -16.52 12.76 3.71
C LEU A 170 -17.60 13.84 3.75
N LEU A 171 -17.79 14.62 2.69
CA LEU A 171 -18.55 15.86 2.75
C LEU A 171 -19.85 15.81 1.92
N MET A 172 -20.10 14.74 1.17
CA MET A 172 -21.34 14.53 0.43
C MET A 172 -22.51 14.53 1.42
N SER A 173 -23.55 15.30 1.10
CA SER A 173 -24.80 15.27 1.88
C SER A 173 -25.71 14.16 1.39
N GLY A 174 -26.33 13.41 2.30
CA GLY A 174 -27.15 12.25 1.98
C GLY A 174 -26.69 11.04 2.80
N PRO A 175 -27.12 9.82 2.44
CA PRO A 175 -26.58 8.58 3.00
C PRO A 175 -25.05 8.52 2.86
N VAL A 176 -24.39 7.81 3.77
CA VAL A 176 -22.93 7.61 3.65
C VAL A 176 -22.59 6.62 2.54
N ASP A 177 -23.42 5.59 2.38
CA ASP A 177 -23.38 4.62 1.29
C ASP A 177 -24.68 4.68 0.49
N ASP A 178 -24.61 5.23 -0.72
CA ASP A 178 -25.77 5.37 -1.61
C ASP A 178 -26.27 4.02 -2.17
N ASP A 179 -25.43 2.97 -2.12
CA ASP A 179 -25.80 1.62 -2.56
C ASP A 179 -26.57 0.84 -1.47
N ASP A 180 -26.55 1.32 -0.22
CA ASP A 180 -27.30 0.75 0.90
C ASP A 180 -28.47 1.66 1.32
N ALA A 181 -29.69 1.19 1.04
CA ALA A 181 -30.92 1.89 1.42
C ALA A 181 -31.13 2.05 2.94
N THR A 182 -30.35 1.34 3.75
CA THR A 182 -30.36 1.44 5.22
C THR A 182 -29.23 2.31 5.78
N SER A 183 -28.33 2.81 4.92
CA SER A 183 -27.23 3.67 5.32
C SER A 183 -27.74 4.97 5.97
N PRO A 184 -27.22 5.34 7.15
CA PRO A 184 -27.57 6.60 7.80
C PRO A 184 -27.04 7.82 7.04
N ASP A 185 -27.70 8.96 7.25
CA ASP A 185 -27.26 10.23 6.69
C ASP A 185 -25.88 10.65 7.24
N ASN A 186 -25.04 11.19 6.35
CA ASN A 186 -23.72 11.71 6.67
C ASN A 186 -23.81 12.89 7.66
N PRO A 187 -23.27 12.76 8.89
CA PRO A 187 -23.37 13.78 9.93
C PRO A 187 -22.54 15.03 9.66
N ILE A 188 -21.55 14.95 8.76
CA ILE A 188 -20.66 16.06 8.38
C ILE A 188 -20.89 16.51 6.93
N GLY A 189 -21.97 16.06 6.30
CA GLY A 189 -22.35 16.43 4.95
C GLY A 189 -22.57 17.93 4.79
N LEU A 190 -22.05 18.49 3.70
CA LEU A 190 -22.14 19.92 3.40
C LEU A 190 -23.34 20.20 2.49
N GLY A 191 -24.43 20.66 3.10
CA GLY A 191 -25.61 21.11 2.37
C GLY A 191 -25.29 22.23 1.37
N GLY A 192 -25.76 22.07 0.12
CA GLY A 192 -25.60 23.04 -0.96
C GLY A 192 -24.26 22.96 -1.71
N ALA A 193 -23.38 22.01 -1.39
CA ALA A 193 -22.14 21.75 -2.11
C ALA A 193 -22.21 20.55 -3.08
N GLY A 194 -23.38 19.91 -3.23
CA GLY A 194 -23.58 18.67 -4.02
C GLY A 194 -22.95 18.72 -5.40
N ASP A 195 -23.38 19.63 -6.27
CA ASP A 195 -22.85 19.78 -7.64
C ASP A 195 -21.32 19.91 -7.69
N LEU A 196 -20.71 20.59 -6.70
CA LEU A 196 -19.26 20.76 -6.62
C LEU A 196 -18.57 19.46 -6.20
N LEU A 197 -19.13 18.74 -5.23
CA LEU A 197 -18.60 17.48 -4.72
C LEU A 197 -18.75 16.37 -5.76
N GLU A 198 -19.87 16.28 -6.47
CA GLU A 198 -20.07 15.36 -7.61
C GLU A 198 -19.07 15.65 -8.74
N ALA A 199 -18.86 16.92 -9.08
CA ALA A 199 -17.87 17.30 -10.09
C ALA A 199 -16.44 16.96 -9.63
N LEU A 200 -16.13 17.13 -8.34
CA LEU A 200 -14.84 16.78 -7.75
C LEU A 200 -14.63 15.26 -7.73
N GLU A 201 -15.66 14.50 -7.38
CA GLU A 201 -15.64 13.03 -7.40
C GLU A 201 -15.34 12.52 -8.81
N LEU A 202 -16.10 12.99 -9.81
CA LEU A 202 -15.87 12.60 -11.21
C LEU A 202 -14.46 13.01 -11.67
N ALA A 203 -14.01 14.23 -11.34
CA ALA A 203 -12.68 14.70 -11.71
C ALA A 203 -11.57 13.86 -11.07
N THR A 204 -11.73 13.49 -9.80
CA THR A 204 -10.74 12.70 -9.07
C THR A 204 -10.75 11.23 -9.49
N LEU A 205 -11.90 10.67 -9.87
CA LEU A 205 -12.03 9.35 -10.49
C LEU A 205 -11.25 9.29 -11.82
N LEU A 206 -11.45 10.27 -12.69
CA LEU A 206 -10.71 10.37 -13.95
C LEU A 206 -9.21 10.56 -13.72
N MET A 207 -8.83 11.41 -12.76
CA MET A 207 -7.44 11.62 -12.38
C MET A 207 -6.82 10.32 -11.81
N PHE A 208 -7.56 9.58 -11.00
CA PHE A 208 -7.13 8.30 -10.46
C PHE A 208 -6.85 7.31 -11.58
N ALA A 209 -7.77 7.15 -12.54
CA ALA A 209 -7.58 6.27 -13.69
C ALA A 209 -6.30 6.63 -14.48
N VAL A 210 -6.09 7.92 -14.77
CA VAL A 210 -4.86 8.40 -15.45
C VAL A 210 -3.60 8.11 -14.63
N LEU A 211 -3.65 8.30 -13.31
CA LEU A 211 -2.51 8.05 -12.44
C LEU A 211 -2.20 6.56 -12.31
N VAL A 212 -3.19 5.68 -12.23
CA VAL A 212 -3.01 4.22 -12.26
C VAL A 212 -2.28 3.83 -13.54
N LEU A 213 -2.77 4.27 -14.70
CA LEU A 213 -2.12 3.98 -15.99
C LEU A 213 -0.68 4.52 -16.04
N THR A 214 -0.45 5.72 -15.48
CA THR A 214 0.88 6.32 -15.41
C THR A 214 1.83 5.54 -14.51
N CYS A 215 1.36 5.09 -13.34
CA CYS A 215 2.13 4.27 -12.41
C CYS A 215 2.44 2.89 -12.99
N LEU A 216 1.50 2.26 -13.71
CA LEU A 216 1.73 1.03 -14.46
C LEU A 216 2.76 1.24 -15.59
N ALA A 217 2.68 2.34 -16.33
CA ALA A 217 3.68 2.69 -17.34
C ALA A 217 5.09 2.82 -16.73
N SER A 218 5.20 3.22 -15.46
CA SER A 218 6.47 3.25 -14.74
C SER A 218 7.13 1.87 -14.64
N LEU A 219 6.35 0.79 -14.47
CA LEU A 219 6.83 -0.58 -14.46
C LEU A 219 7.30 -1.02 -15.86
N LEU A 220 6.54 -0.66 -16.90
CA LEU A 220 6.90 -0.96 -18.29
C LEU A 220 8.23 -0.31 -18.69
N LEU A 221 8.46 0.92 -18.26
CA LEU A 221 9.73 1.61 -18.50
C LEU A 221 10.90 0.93 -17.78
N ARG A 222 10.68 0.41 -16.56
CA ARG A 222 11.70 -0.37 -15.83
C ARG A 222 12.01 -1.69 -16.55
N LEU A 223 11.00 -2.34 -17.13
CA LEU A 223 11.18 -3.60 -17.86
C LEU A 223 12.11 -3.46 -19.07
N ARG A 224 12.11 -2.32 -19.76
CA ARG A 224 12.91 -2.10 -20.99
C ARG A 224 14.42 -2.26 -20.78
N GLY A 225 14.95 -1.94 -19.60
CA GLY A 225 16.37 -2.06 -19.27
C GLY A 225 16.68 -2.98 -18.08
N ALA A 226 15.68 -3.70 -17.56
CA ALA A 226 15.83 -4.49 -16.35
C ALA A 226 16.70 -5.73 -16.57
N GLN A 227 17.57 -6.01 -15.59
CA GLN A 227 18.26 -7.29 -15.44
C GLN A 227 17.24 -8.43 -15.22
N PRO A 228 17.59 -9.70 -15.51
CA PRO A 228 16.66 -10.83 -15.40
C PRO A 228 15.93 -10.93 -14.05
N GLY A 229 16.64 -10.65 -12.94
CA GLY A 229 16.05 -10.66 -11.60
C GLY A 229 14.92 -9.63 -11.44
N THR A 230 15.16 -8.38 -11.83
CA THR A 230 14.14 -7.31 -11.78
C THR A 230 12.96 -7.61 -12.71
N ARG A 231 13.20 -8.20 -13.89
CA ARG A 231 12.12 -8.64 -14.79
C ARG A 231 11.23 -9.70 -14.14
N ARG A 232 11.84 -10.69 -13.46
CA ARG A 232 11.12 -11.71 -12.70
C ARG A 232 10.28 -11.09 -11.59
N GLN A 233 10.81 -10.14 -10.83
CA GLN A 233 10.07 -9.46 -9.77
C GLN A 233 8.82 -8.74 -10.29
N ILE A 234 8.97 -7.95 -11.35
CA ILE A 234 7.86 -7.23 -11.98
C ILE A 234 6.86 -8.19 -12.59
N GLY A 235 7.32 -9.26 -13.24
CA GLY A 235 6.44 -10.29 -13.81
C GLY A 235 5.59 -11.00 -12.75
N ILE A 236 6.19 -11.37 -11.61
CA ILE A 236 5.49 -12.07 -10.53
C ILE A 236 4.44 -11.16 -9.88
N LEU A 237 4.82 -9.93 -9.50
CA LEU A 237 3.84 -8.98 -8.94
C LEU A 237 2.75 -8.66 -9.97
N GLY A 238 3.14 -8.43 -11.22
CA GLY A 238 2.20 -8.15 -12.31
C GLY A 238 1.20 -9.28 -12.52
N ALA A 239 1.61 -10.54 -12.37
CA ALA A 239 0.69 -11.68 -12.40
C ALA A 239 -0.30 -11.64 -11.23
N GLY A 240 0.17 -11.39 -10.00
CA GLY A 240 -0.71 -11.27 -8.82
C GLY A 240 -1.72 -10.13 -8.95
N VAL A 241 -1.28 -8.96 -9.40
CA VAL A 241 -2.16 -7.80 -9.67
C VAL A 241 -3.12 -8.09 -10.83
N GLY A 242 -2.67 -8.77 -11.88
CA GLY A 242 -3.50 -9.14 -13.01
C GLY A 242 -4.61 -10.12 -12.62
N VAL A 243 -4.33 -11.06 -11.72
CA VAL A 243 -5.35 -11.96 -11.15
C VAL A 243 -6.38 -11.17 -10.36
N LEU A 244 -5.95 -10.29 -9.44
CA LEU A 244 -6.86 -9.45 -8.66
C LEU A 244 -7.74 -8.57 -9.56
N ALA A 245 -7.14 -7.87 -10.54
CA ALA A 245 -7.88 -7.02 -11.46
C ALA A 245 -8.85 -7.83 -12.34
N GLY A 246 -8.44 -9.02 -12.79
CA GLY A 246 -9.28 -9.91 -13.59
C GLY A 246 -10.49 -10.43 -12.82
N LEU A 247 -10.30 -10.84 -11.56
CA LEU A 247 -11.40 -11.27 -10.69
C LEU A 247 -12.37 -10.12 -10.43
N PHE A 248 -11.85 -8.93 -10.10
CA PHE A 248 -12.69 -7.75 -9.87
C PHE A 248 -13.49 -7.32 -11.11
N LEU A 249 -12.87 -7.29 -12.29
CA LEU A 249 -13.54 -6.87 -13.53
C LEU A 249 -14.58 -7.87 -14.05
N LEU A 250 -14.41 -9.16 -13.74
CA LEU A 250 -15.28 -10.23 -14.20
C LEU A 250 -16.24 -10.70 -13.10
N ASP A 251 -16.25 -10.03 -11.95
CA ASP A 251 -16.89 -10.53 -10.74
C ASP A 251 -18.37 -10.82 -10.93
N SER A 252 -19.14 -9.83 -11.39
CA SER A 252 -20.57 -9.97 -11.68
C SER A 252 -20.89 -11.06 -12.71
N THR A 253 -20.02 -11.25 -13.71
CA THR A 253 -20.19 -12.29 -14.74
C THR A 253 -19.91 -13.68 -14.17
N LEU A 254 -18.83 -13.83 -13.39
CA LEU A 254 -18.40 -15.10 -12.82
C LEU A 254 -19.34 -15.55 -11.70
N GLN A 255 -19.81 -14.62 -10.87
CA GLN A 255 -20.81 -14.89 -9.84
C GLN A 255 -22.13 -15.37 -10.45
N GLY A 256 -22.57 -14.76 -11.56
CA GLY A 256 -23.75 -15.22 -12.30
C GLY A 256 -23.63 -16.62 -12.91
N ILE A 257 -22.42 -17.10 -13.18
CA ILE A 257 -22.16 -18.43 -13.78
C ILE A 257 -21.97 -19.50 -12.70
N PHE A 258 -21.21 -19.19 -11.65
CA PHE A 258 -20.69 -20.17 -10.69
C PHE A 258 -21.35 -20.10 -9.30
N GLY A 259 -22.18 -19.08 -9.06
CA GLY A 259 -22.90 -18.88 -7.79
C GLY A 259 -22.00 -18.55 -6.61
N ASP A 260 -22.53 -18.69 -5.40
CA ASP A 260 -21.91 -18.19 -4.16
C ASP A 260 -20.56 -18.84 -3.82
N VAL A 261 -20.34 -20.09 -4.26
CA VAL A 261 -19.06 -20.79 -4.08
C VAL A 261 -17.92 -20.07 -4.80
N TYR A 262 -18.21 -19.40 -5.92
CA TYR A 262 -17.22 -18.59 -6.63
C TYR A 262 -16.81 -17.36 -5.81
N GLY A 263 -17.76 -16.67 -5.15
CA GLY A 263 -17.46 -15.47 -4.37
C GLY A 263 -16.38 -15.73 -3.32
N ILE A 264 -16.53 -16.81 -2.54
CA ILE A 264 -15.54 -17.21 -1.52
C ILE A 264 -14.18 -17.55 -2.14
N LEU A 265 -14.16 -18.33 -3.23
CA LEU A 265 -12.90 -18.71 -3.88
C LEU A 265 -12.21 -17.51 -4.54
N ALA A 266 -12.97 -16.62 -5.16
CA ALA A 266 -12.49 -15.40 -5.77
C ALA A 266 -11.90 -14.45 -4.71
N ALA A 267 -12.59 -14.29 -3.58
CA ALA A 267 -12.12 -13.51 -2.43
C ALA A 267 -10.78 -14.02 -1.90
N VAL A 268 -10.64 -15.34 -1.65
CA VAL A 268 -9.37 -15.96 -1.22
C VAL A 268 -8.24 -15.63 -2.21
N VAL A 269 -8.51 -15.83 -3.50
CA VAL A 269 -7.48 -15.65 -4.53
C VAL A 269 -7.12 -14.18 -4.69
N ALA A 270 -8.11 -13.28 -4.74
CA ALA A 270 -7.89 -11.86 -4.91
C ALA A 270 -7.07 -11.27 -3.76
N THR A 271 -7.47 -11.54 -2.51
CA THR A 271 -6.82 -10.98 -1.32
C THR A 271 -5.41 -11.53 -1.08
N THR A 272 -5.15 -12.79 -1.44
CA THR A 272 -3.83 -13.42 -1.23
C THR A 272 -2.86 -13.29 -2.40
N ALA A 273 -3.34 -13.10 -3.64
CA ALA A 273 -2.48 -13.11 -4.83
C ALA A 273 -1.38 -12.04 -4.78
N VAL A 274 -1.74 -10.80 -4.42
CA VAL A 274 -0.79 -9.68 -4.35
C VAL A 274 0.26 -9.86 -3.25
N PRO A 275 -0.09 -10.14 -1.97
CA PRO A 275 0.92 -10.33 -0.92
C PRO A 275 1.80 -11.56 -1.18
N ILE A 276 1.25 -12.68 -1.68
CA ILE A 276 2.06 -13.85 -2.05
C ILE A 276 3.02 -13.51 -3.19
N ALA A 277 2.54 -12.87 -4.25
CA ALA A 277 3.39 -12.45 -5.37
C ALA A 277 4.50 -11.49 -4.91
N ALA A 278 4.17 -10.54 -4.02
CA ALA A 278 5.14 -9.63 -3.44
C ALA A 278 6.17 -10.37 -2.57
N ALA A 279 5.75 -11.35 -1.77
CA ALA A 279 6.64 -12.17 -0.97
C ALA A 279 7.64 -12.92 -1.88
N ILE A 280 7.17 -13.61 -2.91
CA ILE A 280 8.01 -14.37 -3.84
C ILE A 280 8.96 -13.43 -4.62
N ALA A 281 8.50 -12.24 -4.98
CA ALA A 281 9.30 -11.27 -5.71
C ALA A 281 10.39 -10.62 -4.83
N LEU A 282 10.07 -10.29 -3.58
CA LEU A 282 10.93 -9.44 -2.74
C LEU A 282 11.72 -10.22 -1.67
N LEU A 283 11.35 -11.46 -1.38
CA LEU A 283 12.05 -12.36 -0.47
C LEU A 283 12.75 -13.48 -1.27
N PRO A 284 14.01 -13.30 -1.68
CA PRO A 284 14.81 -14.38 -2.24
C PRO A 284 14.92 -15.56 -1.27
N ASP A 285 15.05 -16.75 -1.85
CA ASP A 285 15.48 -17.96 -1.15
C ASP A 285 16.86 -17.75 -0.51
N ARG A 286 17.07 -18.39 0.64
CA ARG A 286 18.38 -18.39 1.30
C ARG A 286 19.26 -19.42 0.58
N ASP A 287 20.31 -18.94 -0.08
CA ASP A 287 21.47 -19.77 -0.40
C ASP A 287 22.27 -20.07 0.88
#